data_AF-R0CR56-F1
#
_entry.id   AF-R0CR56-F1
#
_cell.length_a   1.000
_cell.length_b   1.000
_cell.length_c   1.000
_cell.angle_alpha   90.00
_cell.angle_beta   90.00
_cell.angle_gamma   90.00
#
_symmetry.space_group_name_H-M   'P 1'
#
loop_
_entity.id
_entity.type
_entity.pdbx_description
1 polymer ?
#
loop_
_entity_poly.entity_id
_entity_poly.type
_entity_poly.pdbx_seq_one_letter_code
_entity_poly.pdbx_strand_id
1 'polypeptide(L)' 'MLYKIGLSGNREITVETEKSPEDLAVWANDVCEEPGFAICNTPEGKAVFIRTREIQTITEV' A
#
# COMPACT_ATOMS: atom_id res chain seq x y z
N MET A 1 10.34 6.20 -3.73
CA MET A 1 10.90 4.93 -3.24
C MET A 1 10.00 3.80 -3.70
N LEU A 2 10.57 2.62 -3.95
CA LEU A 2 9.80 1.45 -4.39
C LEU A 2 9.45 0.59 -3.18
N TYR A 3 8.21 0.14 -3.12
CA TYR A 3 7.72 -0.74 -2.08
C TYR A 3 6.98 -1.92 -2.68
N LYS A 4 7.19 -3.09 -2.10
CA LYS A 4 6.40 -4.28 -2.34
C LYS A 4 5.33 -4.38 -1.25
N ILE A 5 4.06 -4.34 -1.65
CA ILE A 5 2.91 -4.50 -0.78
C ILE A 5 2.37 -5.92 -0.96
N GLY A 6 2.43 -6.71 0.11
CA GLY A 6 1.79 -8.01 0.18
C GLY A 6 0.32 -7.84 0.57
N LEU A 7 -0.56 -8.50 -0.19
CA LEU A 7 -2.00 -8.49 -0.01
C LEU A 7 -2.53 -9.89 0.34
N SER A 8 -3.73 -9.95 0.91
CA SER A 8 -4.49 -11.18 1.11
C SER A 8 -4.49 -12.09 -0.12
N GLY A 9 -4.40 -13.40 0.12
CA GLY A 9 -4.35 -14.40 -0.93
C GLY A 9 -3.00 -14.48 -1.65
N ASN A 10 -1.90 -14.14 -0.97
CA ASN A 10 -0.52 -14.16 -1.49
C ASN A 10 -0.34 -13.32 -2.76
N ARG A 11 -1.14 -12.26 -2.91
CA ARG A 11 -0.99 -11.32 -4.01
C ARG A 11 0.03 -10.27 -3.61
N GLU A 12 0.79 -9.78 -4.57
CA GLU A 12 1.79 -8.76 -4.32
C GLU A 12 1.69 -7.67 -5.38
N ILE A 13 1.96 -6.44 -4.98
CA ILE A 13 2.02 -5.29 -5.89
C ILE A 13 3.20 -4.41 -5.54
N THR A 14 3.93 -3.99 -6.58
CA THR A 14 4.99 -2.99 -6.43
C THR A 14 4.42 -1.61 -6.68
N VAL A 15 4.68 -0.69 -5.77
CA VAL A 15 4.26 0.70 -5.85
C VAL A 15 5.45 1.62 -5.68
N GLU A 16 5.36 2.79 -6.29
CA GLU A 16 6.23 3.92 -6.08
C GLU A 16 5.50 4.96 -5.22
N THR A 17 6.15 5.40 -4.15
CA THR A 17 5.65 6.51 -3.35
C THR A 17 6.79 7.30 -2.73
N GLU A 18 6.54 8.58 -2.48
CA GLU A 18 7.43 9.47 -1.72
C GLU A 18 7.20 9.36 -0.20
N LYS A 19 6.18 8.60 0.23
CA LYS A 19 5.86 8.37 1.63
C LYS A 19 6.84 7.38 2.27
N SER A 20 7.12 7.60 3.55
CA SER A 20 7.88 6.67 4.40
C SER A 20 7.06 5.40 4.70
N PRO A 21 7.71 4.28 5.09
CA PRO A 21 6.99 3.06 5.45
C PRO A 21 6.08 3.27 6.67
N GLU A 22 6.50 4.14 7.59
CA GLU A 22 5.73 4.53 8.78
C GLU A 22 4.48 5.31 8.40
N ASP A 23 4.58 6.27 7.46
CA ASP A 23 3.43 6.99 6.93
C ASP A 23 2.46 6.07 6.18
N LEU A 24 2.98 5.08 5.45
CA LEU A 24 2.16 4.04 4.81
C LEU A 24 1.46 3.15 5.84
N ALA A 25 2.13 2.81 6.94
CA ALA A 25 1.58 2.00 8.02
C ALA A 25 0.55 2.77 8.85
N VAL A 26 0.82 4.03 9.20
CA VAL A 26 -0.15 4.93 9.85
C VAL A 26 -1.37 5.04 8.96
N TRP A 27 -1.20 5.30 7.67
CA TRP A 27 -2.31 5.37 6.73
C TRP A 27 -3.07 4.04 6.54
N ALA A 28 -2.40 2.88 6.60
CA ALA A 28 -3.09 1.60 6.58
C ALA A 28 -3.92 1.35 7.85
N ASN A 29 -3.47 1.86 9.01
CA ASN A 29 -4.09 1.67 10.32
C ASN A 29 -5.13 2.76 10.68
N ASP A 30 -4.97 4.00 10.22
CA ASP A 30 -5.86 5.15 10.51
C ASP A 30 -7.27 4.89 9.95
N VAL A 31 -7.38 4.08 8.90
CA VAL A 31 -8.66 3.74 8.26
C VAL A 31 -9.29 2.46 8.81
N CYS A 32 -8.96 2.06 10.03
CA CYS A 32 -9.55 0.87 10.66
C CYS A 32 -11.03 1.07 11.06
N GLU A 33 -11.59 2.28 10.92
CA GLU A 33 -13.02 2.59 11.18
C GLU A 33 -13.87 2.81 9.91
N GLU A 34 -13.28 2.90 8.70
CA GLU A 34 -14.00 3.09 7.42
C GLU A 34 -13.41 2.22 6.29
N PRO A 35 -14.09 1.99 5.14
CA PRO A 35 -13.52 1.21 4.03
C PRO A 35 -12.40 1.98 3.32
N GLY A 36 -11.24 2.05 3.97
CA GLY A 36 -10.08 2.79 3.48
C GLY A 36 -9.49 2.23 2.22
N PHE A 37 -9.25 3.12 1.27
CA PHE A 37 -8.48 2.82 0.08
C PHE A 37 -7.14 3.54 0.13
N ALA A 38 -6.12 2.74 -0.09
CA ALA A 38 -4.79 3.16 -0.34
C ALA A 38 -4.62 3.57 -1.81
N ILE A 39 -4.35 4.85 -2.10
CA ILE A 39 -4.00 5.31 -3.44
C ILE A 39 -2.48 5.38 -3.58
N CYS A 40 -1.92 4.54 -4.45
CA CYS A 40 -0.50 4.51 -4.77
C CYS A 40 -0.31 4.56 -6.29
N ASN A 41 0.90 4.88 -6.76
CA ASN A 41 1.26 4.71 -8.17
C ASN A 41 2.12 3.46 -8.33
N THR A 42 1.94 2.74 -9.43
CA THR A 42 2.90 1.70 -9.86
C THR A 42 4.12 2.37 -10.50
N PRO A 43 5.24 1.64 -10.65
CA PRO A 43 6.44 2.15 -11.35
C PRO A 43 6.18 2.53 -12.81
N GLU A 44 5.12 1.98 -13.42
CA GLU A 44 4.66 2.33 -14.77
C GLU A 44 3.82 3.63 -14.80
N GLY A 45 3.61 4.29 -13.66
CA GLY A 45 2.81 5.52 -13.54
C GLY A 45 1.29 5.30 -13.48
N LYS A 46 0.81 4.06 -13.33
CA LYS A 46 -0.63 3.77 -13.16
C LYS A 46 -1.03 3.91 -11.70
N ALA A 47 -2.10 4.65 -11.42
CA ALA A 47 -2.70 4.72 -10.10
C ALA A 47 -3.40 3.40 -9.74
N VAL A 48 -3.21 2.95 -8.50
CA VAL A 48 -3.83 1.75 -7.94
C VAL A 48 -4.51 2.08 -6.61
N PHE A 49 -5.68 1.47 -6.43
CA PHE A 49 -6.48 1.58 -5.21
C PHE A 49 -6.43 0.23 -4.51
N ILE A 50 -5.78 0.18 -3.36
CA ILE A 50 -5.64 -1.05 -2.58
C ILE A 50 -6.47 -0.88 -1.31
N ARG A 51 -7.34 -1.83 -1.01
CA ARG A 51 -8.13 -1.76 0.23
C ARG A 51 -7.19 -2.01 1.40
N THR A 52 -7.11 -1.08 2.37
CA THR A 52 -6.10 -1.12 3.44
C THR A 52 -6.14 -2.42 4.25
N ARG A 53 -7.34 -2.94 4.53
CA ARG A 53 -7.53 -4.24 5.23
C ARG A 53 -6.92 -5.45 4.51
N GLU A 54 -6.65 -5.36 3.22
CA GLU A 54 -6.05 -6.45 2.46
C GLU A 54 -4.53 -6.43 2.59
N ILE A 55 -3.92 -5.33 3.05
CA ILE A 55 -2.48 -5.20 3.21
C ILE A 55 -2.01 -6.07 4.37
N GLN A 56 -1.07 -6.96 4.10
CA GLN A 56 -0.43 -7.84 5.08
C GLN A 56 1.02 -7.45 5.35
N THR A 57 1.74 -6.99 4.32
CA THR A 57 3.15 -6.60 4.44
C THR A 57 3.46 -5.39 3.57
N ILE A 58 4.43 -4.59 4.00
CA ILE A 58 5.03 -3.50 3.23
C ILE A 58 6.54 -3.65 3.37
N THR A 59 7.26 -3.73 2.26
CA THR A 59 8.72 -3.93 2.23
C THR A 59 9.36 -2.99 1.21
N GLU A 60 10.35 -2.21 1.63
CA GLU A 60 11.14 -1.36 0.73
C GLU A 60 11.98 -2.24 -0.22
N VAL A 61 12.11 -1.81 -1.49
CA VAL A 61 12.82 -2.51 -2.57
C VAL A 61 14.01 -1.71 -3.06
#